data_AF-A0A4Q9LJ57-F1
#
_entry.id   AF-A0A4Q9LJ57-F1
#
_cell.length_a   1.000
_cell.length_b   1.000
_cell.length_c   1.000
_cell.angle_alpha   90.00
_cell.angle_beta   90.00
_cell.angle_gamma   90.00
#
_symmetry.space_group_name_H-M   'P 1'
#
loop_
_entity.id
_entity.type
_entity.pdbx_description
1 polymer ?
#
loop_
_entity_poly.entity_id
_entity_poly.type
_entity_poly.pdbx_seq_one_letter_code
_entity_poly.pdbx_strand_id
1 'polypeptide(L)'
;MTNEITKFINNIGLEKNKTNSAPNVQCGGDTATLLERIGVYKHLGIIENSRSVSTSKKFKCVQIKLIAQVQRLCRTRLTTRNLFQAIYQHAISLLNYHKGLDNAVRVVLVKNKKHIRLRYKERLCLPHKELEEKNMLLQLLDCLEKHKDTSTRRAAILKVENNNKTHLSLIKNFLKIKYGLEEEVTKKKSEEAQLANLYNEIKNRKLHSKLYSARNNELVSVNDSSRWLKKGSVRPLDEAVFCYIQDRNVFWGAEGMCQHCNQSRKTVDHLATRCEKMLGHDYTRRHNEVVRCIHL
;
A
#
# COMPACT_ATOMS: atom_id res chain seq x y z
N MET A 1 -44.57 -1.37 14.75
CA MET A 1 -43.37 -2.21 14.55
C MET A 1 -42.60 -2.49 15.85
N THR A 2 -42.54 -1.58 16.83
CA THR A 2 -41.80 -1.77 18.10
C THR A 2 -42.43 -2.77 19.08
N ASN A 3 -43.77 -2.86 19.16
CA ASN A 3 -44.45 -3.73 20.15
C ASN A 3 -44.36 -5.23 19.82
N GLU A 4 -44.46 -5.61 18.55
CA GLU A 4 -44.32 -7.02 18.13
C GLU A 4 -42.92 -7.55 18.34
N ILE A 5 -41.90 -6.74 17.98
CA ILE A 5 -40.49 -7.08 18.20
C ILE A 5 -40.19 -7.22 19.69
N THR A 6 -40.78 -6.35 20.53
CA THR A 6 -40.58 -6.42 21.99
C THR A 6 -41.24 -7.67 22.58
N LYS A 7 -42.44 -8.04 22.12
CA LYS A 7 -43.09 -9.30 22.52
C LYS A 7 -42.27 -10.53 22.10
N PHE A 8 -41.74 -10.54 20.88
CA PHE A 8 -40.90 -11.64 20.38
C PHE A 8 -39.61 -11.80 21.20
N ILE A 9 -38.91 -10.70 21.49
CA ILE A 9 -37.68 -10.70 22.29
C ILE A 9 -37.94 -11.28 23.70
N ASN A 10 -39.01 -10.84 24.35
CA ASN A 10 -39.40 -11.33 25.67
C ASN A 10 -39.80 -12.81 25.65
N ASN A 11 -40.50 -13.27 24.61
CA ASN A 11 -40.90 -14.67 24.47
C ASN A 11 -39.70 -15.63 24.31
N ILE A 12 -38.55 -15.13 23.84
CA ILE A 12 -37.31 -15.91 23.69
C ILE A 12 -36.39 -15.74 24.91
N GLY A 13 -36.84 -15.01 25.95
CA GLY A 13 -36.10 -14.81 27.18
C GLY A 13 -34.92 -13.83 27.06
N LEU A 14 -34.90 -12.99 26.03
CA LEU A 14 -33.88 -11.96 25.86
C LEU A 14 -34.39 -10.62 26.40
N GLU A 15 -33.50 -9.82 26.96
CA GLU A 15 -33.81 -8.46 27.42
C GLU A 15 -33.20 -7.39 26.53
N LYS A 16 -33.98 -6.34 26.27
CA LYS A 16 -33.55 -5.23 25.45
C LYS A 16 -32.72 -4.24 26.27
N ASN A 17 -31.45 -4.04 25.91
CA ASN A 17 -30.62 -3.03 26.52
C ASN A 17 -31.07 -1.62 26.10
N LYS A 18 -31.67 -0.86 27.04
CA LYS A 18 -32.21 0.48 26.82
C LYS A 18 -31.16 1.51 26.37
N THR A 19 -29.92 1.39 26.84
CA THR A 19 -28.82 2.33 26.50
C THR A 19 -28.27 2.14 25.08
N ASN A 20 -28.40 0.92 24.54
CA ASN A 20 -27.95 0.61 23.18
C ASN A 20 -29.08 0.66 22.14
N SER A 21 -30.31 0.64 22.61
CA SER A 21 -31.51 0.80 21.77
C SER A 21 -31.78 2.29 21.58
N ALA A 22 -31.69 2.76 20.34
CA ALA A 22 -31.82 4.19 20.03
C ALA A 22 -32.59 4.37 18.71
N PRO A 23 -33.93 4.54 18.77
CA PRO A 23 -34.74 4.80 17.59
C PRO A 23 -34.56 6.26 17.13
N ASN A 24 -34.67 6.46 15.81
CA ASN A 24 -34.62 7.79 15.18
C ASN A 24 -35.98 8.48 15.10
N VAL A 25 -37.03 7.81 15.55
CA VAL A 25 -38.41 8.26 15.48
C VAL A 25 -38.96 8.27 16.90
N GLN A 26 -39.69 9.33 17.25
CA GLN A 26 -40.34 9.58 18.54
C GLN A 26 -41.57 8.66 18.75
N CYS A 27 -41.47 7.40 18.32
CA CYS A 27 -42.55 6.41 18.35
C CYS A 27 -42.13 5.15 19.10
N GLY A 28 -41.38 5.35 20.19
CA GLY A 28 -41.17 4.39 21.24
C GLY A 28 -40.98 5.17 22.53
N GLY A 29 -41.86 4.96 23.52
CA GLY A 29 -41.74 5.55 24.86
C GLY A 29 -40.46 5.10 25.60
N ASP A 30 -40.46 5.10 26.93
CA ASP A 30 -39.37 4.90 27.94
C ASP A 30 -38.42 3.68 27.79
N THR A 31 -38.43 3.02 26.64
CA THR A 31 -37.68 1.83 26.25
C THR A 31 -36.36 2.11 25.52
N ALA A 32 -36.03 3.38 25.21
CA ALA A 32 -34.83 3.71 24.45
C ALA A 32 -34.33 5.16 24.66
N THR A 33 -33.02 5.38 24.56
CA THR A 33 -32.42 6.72 24.58
C THR A 33 -32.56 7.40 23.21
N LEU A 34 -33.20 8.57 23.15
CA LEU A 34 -33.37 9.35 21.93
C LEU A 34 -32.00 9.86 21.43
N LEU A 35 -31.70 9.69 20.14
CA LEU A 35 -30.49 10.26 19.54
C LEU A 35 -30.65 11.79 19.41
N GLU A 36 -29.62 12.55 19.81
CA GLU A 36 -29.61 14.03 19.86
C GLU A 36 -29.93 14.75 18.53
N ARG A 37 -30.03 14.05 17.38
CA ARG A 37 -30.30 14.66 16.08
C ARG A 37 -31.23 13.82 15.19
N ILE A 38 -32.24 14.48 14.62
CA ILE A 38 -33.14 13.93 13.60
C ILE A 38 -32.31 13.47 12.38
N GLY A 39 -32.58 12.25 11.89
CA GLY A 39 -31.98 11.71 10.67
C GLY A 39 -30.63 11.00 10.82
N VAL A 40 -30.31 10.51 12.02
CA VAL A 40 -29.03 9.86 12.31
C VAL A 40 -29.25 8.51 13.00
N TYR A 41 -28.77 7.39 12.44
CA TYR A 41 -28.91 6.03 13.01
C TYR A 41 -27.56 5.46 13.48
N LYS A 42 -27.57 4.54 14.45
CA LYS A 42 -26.36 3.85 14.95
C LYS A 42 -26.26 2.43 14.38
N HIS A 43 -25.39 2.20 13.41
CA HIS A 43 -25.13 0.88 12.82
C HIS A 43 -23.70 0.42 13.10
N LEU A 44 -23.51 -0.82 13.58
CA LEU A 44 -22.20 -1.41 13.93
C LEU A 44 -21.30 -0.50 14.80
N GLY A 45 -21.93 0.26 15.70
CA GLY A 45 -21.22 1.19 16.57
C GLY A 45 -20.85 2.51 15.91
N ILE A 46 -21.20 2.77 14.66
CA ILE A 46 -21.00 4.04 13.95
C ILE A 46 -22.34 4.78 13.87
N ILE A 47 -22.29 6.08 14.10
CA ILE A 47 -23.46 6.95 13.98
C ILE A 47 -23.42 7.53 12.55
N GLU A 48 -24.40 7.19 11.71
CA GLU A 48 -24.48 7.59 10.31
C GLU A 48 -25.68 8.53 10.12
N ASN A 49 -25.48 9.63 9.40
CA ASN A 49 -26.60 10.46 8.97
C ASN A 49 -27.29 9.85 7.73
N SER A 50 -28.42 10.43 7.32
CA SER A 50 -29.14 10.05 6.09
C SER A 50 -28.31 10.10 4.79
N ARG A 51 -27.08 10.63 4.83
CA ARG A 51 -26.12 10.66 3.71
C ARG A 51 -24.99 9.64 3.86
N SER A 52 -25.11 8.69 4.81
CA SER A 52 -24.08 7.67 5.11
C SER A 52 -22.72 8.27 5.54
N VAL A 53 -22.71 9.53 5.99
CA VAL A 53 -21.49 10.17 6.49
C VAL A 53 -21.35 9.84 7.96
N SER A 54 -20.34 9.04 8.29
CA SER A 54 -20.04 8.66 9.67
C SER A 54 -19.72 9.88 10.54
N THR A 55 -20.26 9.90 11.76
CA THR A 55 -20.08 11.02 12.70
C THR A 55 -18.62 11.10 13.16
N SER A 56 -17.98 12.23 12.87
CA SER A 56 -16.57 12.59 13.17
C SER A 56 -16.05 12.17 14.56
N LYS A 57 -16.90 12.14 15.60
CA LYS A 57 -16.48 11.88 17.00
C LYS A 57 -15.93 10.46 17.23
N LYS A 58 -16.58 9.41 16.71
CA LYS A 58 -16.11 8.02 16.92
C LYS A 58 -14.87 7.70 16.09
N PHE A 59 -14.83 8.21 14.86
CA PHE A 59 -13.64 8.16 14.01
C PHE A 59 -12.43 8.79 14.71
N LYS A 60 -12.60 9.99 15.30
CA LYS A 60 -11.57 10.65 16.10
C LYS A 60 -11.13 9.78 17.29
N CYS A 61 -12.05 9.13 17.99
CA CYS A 61 -11.70 8.25 19.11
C CYS A 61 -10.85 7.05 18.67
N VAL A 62 -11.23 6.39 17.57
CA VAL A 62 -10.47 5.29 16.96
C VAL A 62 -9.09 5.77 16.52
N GLN A 63 -9.02 6.93 15.86
CA GLN A 63 -7.77 7.55 15.42
C GLN A 63 -6.85 7.87 16.60
N ILE A 64 -7.36 8.44 17.70
CA ILE A 64 -6.58 8.74 18.90
C ILE A 64 -6.01 7.47 19.52
N LYS A 65 -6.83 6.41 19.66
CA LYS A 65 -6.38 5.12 20.20
C LYS A 65 -5.28 4.50 19.35
N LEU A 66 -5.46 4.50 18.02
CA LEU A 66 -4.46 4.03 17.06
C LEU A 66 -3.15 4.80 17.20
N ILE A 67 -3.21 6.14 17.20
CA ILE A 67 -2.04 7.01 17.35
C ILE A 67 -1.31 6.74 18.66
N ALA A 68 -2.04 6.66 19.78
CA ALA A 68 -1.45 6.40 21.09
C ALA A 68 -0.72 5.04 21.14
N GLN A 69 -1.29 4.02 20.51
CA GLN A 69 -0.66 2.69 20.43
C GLN A 69 0.58 2.71 19.54
N VAL A 70 0.53 3.34 18.37
CA VAL A 70 1.72 3.52 17.50
C VAL A 70 2.82 4.29 18.24
N GLN A 71 2.48 5.32 19.01
CA GLN A 71 3.44 6.04 19.85
C GLN A 71 4.10 5.14 20.90
N ARG A 72 3.33 4.25 21.56
CA ARG A 72 3.88 3.27 22.50
C ARG A 72 4.83 2.31 21.80
N LEU A 73 4.44 1.77 20.64
CA LEU A 73 5.28 0.88 19.84
C LEU A 73 6.59 1.56 19.42
N CYS A 74 6.55 2.84 19.02
CA CYS A 74 7.75 3.61 18.67
C CYS A 74 8.77 3.74 19.82
N ARG A 75 8.33 3.69 21.08
CA ARG A 75 9.22 3.78 22.26
C ARG A 75 9.92 2.45 22.59
N THR A 76 9.47 1.34 22.01
CA THR A 76 10.08 0.02 22.23
C THR A 76 11.41 -0.12 21.48
N ARG A 77 12.21 -1.14 21.87
CA ARG A 77 13.45 -1.53 21.19
C ARG A 77 13.22 -2.57 20.08
N LEU A 78 12.02 -2.61 19.49
CA LEU A 78 11.72 -3.53 18.38
C LEU A 78 12.58 -3.21 17.15
N THR A 79 12.97 -4.27 16.44
CA THR A 79 13.54 -4.17 15.09
C THR A 79 12.51 -3.59 14.12
N THR A 80 12.95 -3.05 12.98
CA THR A 80 12.04 -2.45 11.99
C THR A 80 10.94 -3.42 11.57
N ARG A 81 11.33 -4.66 11.25
CA ARG A 81 10.39 -5.71 10.84
C ARG A 81 9.32 -5.95 11.90
N ASN A 82 9.72 -6.09 13.15
CA ASN A 82 8.78 -6.38 14.24
C ASN A 82 7.92 -5.17 14.60
N LEU A 83 8.47 -3.95 14.51
CA LEU A 83 7.72 -2.71 14.72
C LEU A 83 6.61 -2.56 13.68
N PHE A 84 6.94 -2.68 12.39
CA PHE A 84 5.96 -2.55 11.32
C PHE A 84 4.97 -3.72 11.31
N GLN A 85 5.40 -4.95 11.63
CA GLN A 85 4.50 -6.08 11.78
C GLN A 85 3.46 -5.83 12.90
N ALA A 86 3.91 -5.34 14.07
CA ALA A 86 3.01 -5.02 15.18
C ALA A 86 2.03 -3.90 14.80
N ILE A 87 2.51 -2.83 14.14
CA ILE A 87 1.64 -1.76 13.64
C ILE A 87 0.63 -2.33 12.65
N TYR A 88 1.06 -3.14 11.68
CA TYR A 88 0.20 -3.70 10.65
C TYR A 88 -0.86 -4.63 11.24
N GLN A 89 -0.47 -5.55 12.13
CA GLN A 89 -1.41 -6.48 12.76
C GLN A 89 -2.52 -5.77 13.54
N HIS A 90 -2.21 -4.65 14.20
CA HIS A 90 -3.20 -3.87 14.95
C HIS A 90 -3.98 -2.87 14.09
N ALA A 91 -3.37 -2.35 13.03
CA ALA A 91 -3.94 -1.26 12.24
C ALA A 91 -4.62 -1.73 10.96
N ILE A 92 -4.36 -2.94 10.44
CA ILE A 92 -4.82 -3.37 9.11
C ILE A 92 -6.34 -3.29 8.95
N SER A 93 -7.09 -3.79 9.94
CA SER A 93 -8.56 -3.75 9.92
C SER A 93 -9.07 -2.31 9.91
N LEU A 94 -8.45 -1.44 10.71
CA LEU A 94 -8.80 -0.02 10.81
C LEU A 94 -8.40 0.77 9.56
N LEU A 95 -7.22 0.52 9.01
CA LEU A 95 -6.70 1.17 7.79
C LEU A 95 -7.52 0.80 6.56
N ASN A 96 -7.97 -0.46 6.46
CA ASN A 96 -8.82 -0.93 5.38
C ASN A 96 -10.23 -0.31 5.46
N TYR A 97 -10.77 -0.18 6.67
CA TYR A 97 -12.12 0.34 6.87
C TYR A 97 -12.20 1.88 6.77
N HIS A 98 -11.13 2.58 7.14
CA HIS A 98 -11.10 4.04 7.23
C HIS A 98 -10.02 4.65 6.32
N LYS A 99 -10.42 5.06 5.11
CA LYS A 99 -9.56 5.83 4.18
C LYS A 99 -9.04 7.10 4.88
N GLY A 100 -7.71 7.25 4.94
CA GLY A 100 -7.04 8.43 5.51
C GLY A 100 -6.30 8.23 6.85
N LEU A 101 -6.52 7.11 7.55
CA LEU A 101 -5.76 6.80 8.78
C LEU A 101 -4.26 6.56 8.53
N ASP A 102 -3.89 6.13 7.32
CA ASP A 102 -2.48 5.89 6.93
C ASP A 102 -1.61 7.15 7.10
N ASN A 103 -2.13 8.31 6.70
CA ASN A 103 -1.42 9.58 6.85
C ASN A 103 -1.16 9.92 8.32
N ALA A 104 -2.11 9.64 9.21
CA ALA A 104 -1.95 9.91 10.64
C ALA A 104 -0.87 9.02 11.27
N VAL A 105 -0.83 7.74 10.91
CA VAL A 105 0.23 6.81 11.35
C VAL A 105 1.59 7.26 10.85
N ARG A 106 1.70 7.65 9.56
CA ARG A 106 2.95 8.15 8.97
C ARG A 106 3.49 9.38 9.70
N VAL A 107 2.63 10.34 10.05
CA VAL A 107 3.03 11.54 10.82
C VAL A 107 3.66 11.17 12.16
N VAL A 108 3.07 10.20 12.88
CA VAL A 108 3.60 9.72 14.16
C VAL A 108 4.96 9.04 14.00
N LEU A 109 5.12 8.21 12.98
CA LEU A 109 6.40 7.53 12.70
C LEU A 109 7.51 8.52 12.36
N VAL A 110 7.20 9.56 11.58
CA VAL A 110 8.15 10.64 11.26
C VAL A 110 8.54 11.42 12.50
N LYS A 111 7.58 11.80 13.36
CA LYS A 111 7.84 12.52 14.61
C LYS A 111 8.77 11.73 15.54
N ASN A 112 8.64 10.41 15.57
CA ASN A 112 9.47 9.52 16.39
C ASN A 112 10.79 9.10 15.70
N LYS A 113 11.12 9.70 14.55
CA LYS A 113 12.30 9.36 13.74
C LYS A 113 12.38 7.87 13.36
N LYS A 114 11.24 7.19 13.27
CA LYS A 114 11.14 5.77 12.85
C LYS A 114 10.89 5.63 11.34
N HIS A 115 10.58 6.75 10.68
CA HIS A 115 10.37 6.84 9.24
C HIS A 115 10.86 8.20 8.76
N ILE A 116 11.57 8.27 7.65
CA ILE A 116 11.94 9.53 7.00
C ILE A 116 10.98 9.74 5.84
N ARG A 117 10.28 10.89 5.80
CA ARG A 117 9.37 11.21 4.69
C ARG A 117 10.19 11.49 3.45
N LEU A 118 10.33 10.49 2.60
CA LEU A 118 11.00 10.61 1.32
C LEU A 118 10.05 11.31 0.34
N ARG A 119 10.56 12.31 -0.40
CA ARG A 119 9.79 13.08 -1.38
C ARG A 119 9.42 12.26 -2.63
N TYR A 120 10.03 11.09 -2.82
CA TYR A 120 9.86 10.29 -4.03
C TYR A 120 8.90 9.12 -3.81
N LYS A 121 7.71 9.23 -4.42
CA LYS A 121 6.68 8.16 -4.46
C LYS A 121 7.11 6.92 -5.27
N GLU A 122 8.31 6.94 -5.85
CA GLU A 122 8.82 5.91 -6.76
C GLU A 122 9.50 4.73 -6.06
N ARG A 123 9.60 4.73 -4.72
CA ARG A 123 9.97 3.53 -3.97
C ARG A 123 8.87 2.49 -4.14
N LEU A 124 9.07 1.60 -5.11
CA LEU A 124 8.27 0.44 -5.50
C LEU A 124 6.89 0.39 -4.83
N CYS A 125 6.00 1.33 -5.17
CA CYS A 125 4.58 1.04 -5.11
C CYS A 125 4.35 0.07 -6.27
N LEU A 126 4.38 -1.23 -5.99
CA LEU A 126 3.78 -2.18 -6.93
C LEU A 126 2.37 -1.64 -7.22
N PRO A 127 1.99 -1.51 -8.50
CA PRO A 127 0.63 -1.13 -8.84
C PRO A 127 -0.33 -1.99 -8.03
N HIS A 128 -1.38 -1.34 -7.53
CA HIS A 128 -2.42 -1.96 -6.73
C HIS A 128 -2.94 -3.24 -7.41
N LYS A 129 -3.54 -4.16 -6.64
CA LYS A 129 -4.14 -5.42 -7.11
C LYS A 129 -5.36 -5.18 -8.02
N GLU A 130 -5.24 -4.37 -9.08
CA GLU A 130 -6.19 -4.35 -10.20
C GLU A 130 -6.40 -5.76 -10.78
N LEU A 131 -5.42 -6.64 -10.57
CA LEU A 131 -5.45 -8.04 -10.94
C LEU A 131 -6.56 -8.81 -10.21
N GLU A 132 -6.81 -8.58 -8.91
CA GLU A 132 -7.85 -9.34 -8.21
C GLU A 132 -9.24 -8.99 -8.73
N GLU A 133 -9.54 -7.70 -8.89
CA GLU A 133 -10.83 -7.25 -9.42
C GLU A 133 -11.06 -7.71 -10.86
N LYS A 134 -10.08 -7.53 -11.75
CA LYS A 134 -10.20 -7.93 -13.16
C LYS A 134 -10.20 -9.46 -13.33
N ASN A 135 -9.44 -10.20 -12.52
CA ASN A 135 -9.47 -11.67 -12.53
C ASN A 135 -10.78 -12.22 -11.98
N MET A 136 -11.38 -11.57 -10.97
CA MET A 136 -12.72 -11.95 -10.48
C MET A 136 -13.77 -11.79 -11.58
N LEU A 137 -13.73 -10.69 -12.33
CA LEU A 137 -14.64 -10.46 -13.45
C LEU A 137 -14.41 -11.46 -14.60
N LEU A 138 -13.15 -11.73 -14.96
CA LEU A 138 -12.83 -12.71 -15.99
C LEU A 138 -13.31 -14.12 -15.60
N GLN A 139 -13.07 -14.53 -14.35
CA GLN A 139 -13.57 -15.82 -13.83
C GLN A 139 -15.09 -15.89 -13.80
N LEU A 140 -15.76 -14.80 -13.42
CA LEU A 140 -17.22 -14.73 -13.45
C LEU A 140 -17.74 -14.91 -14.88
N LEU A 141 -17.13 -14.23 -15.86
CA LEU A 141 -17.49 -14.33 -17.26
C LEU A 141 -17.30 -15.78 -17.78
N ASP A 142 -16.14 -16.39 -17.52
CA ASP A 142 -15.88 -17.77 -17.93
C ASP A 142 -16.86 -18.76 -17.29
N CYS A 143 -17.25 -18.55 -16.03
CA CYS A 143 -18.26 -19.36 -15.34
C CYS A 143 -19.68 -19.19 -15.93
N LEU A 144 -20.02 -18.00 -16.40
CA LEU A 144 -21.29 -17.74 -17.06
C LEU A 144 -21.31 -18.38 -18.46
N GLU A 145 -20.23 -18.25 -19.22
CA GLU A 145 -20.10 -18.84 -20.56
C GLU A 145 -20.12 -20.36 -20.53
N LYS A 146 -19.34 -21.00 -19.64
CA LYS A 146 -19.25 -22.47 -19.54
C LYS A 146 -20.57 -23.17 -19.21
N HIS A 147 -21.45 -22.47 -18.49
CA HIS A 147 -22.69 -23.06 -17.96
C HIS A 147 -23.95 -22.41 -18.53
N LYS A 148 -23.83 -21.66 -19.64
CA LYS A 148 -24.96 -20.99 -20.30
C LYS A 148 -26.00 -21.99 -20.79
N ASP A 149 -25.56 -23.15 -21.29
CA ASP A 149 -26.45 -24.17 -21.86
C ASP A 149 -27.17 -24.98 -20.78
N THR A 150 -26.55 -25.07 -19.59
CA THR A 150 -27.13 -25.74 -18.40
C THR A 150 -28.05 -24.85 -17.56
N SER A 151 -27.95 -23.53 -17.67
CA SER A 151 -28.69 -22.61 -16.79
C SER A 151 -29.26 -21.42 -17.57
N THR A 152 -30.58 -21.40 -17.74
CA THR A 152 -31.35 -20.30 -18.33
C THR A 152 -31.09 -18.97 -17.63
N ARG A 153 -30.87 -18.98 -16.30
CA ARG A 153 -30.52 -17.77 -15.54
C ARG A 153 -29.14 -17.22 -15.94
N ARG A 154 -28.13 -18.08 -16.11
CA ARG A 154 -26.79 -17.64 -16.52
C ARG A 154 -26.78 -17.14 -17.97
N ALA A 155 -27.50 -17.80 -18.86
CA ALA A 155 -27.68 -17.35 -20.24
C ALA A 155 -28.37 -15.97 -20.32
N ALA A 156 -29.40 -15.74 -19.50
CA ALA A 156 -30.08 -14.44 -19.43
C ALA A 156 -29.16 -13.33 -18.92
N ILE A 157 -28.39 -13.59 -17.85
CA ILE A 157 -27.39 -12.64 -17.31
C ILE A 157 -26.37 -12.29 -18.40
N LEU A 158 -25.78 -13.29 -19.06
CA LEU A 158 -24.79 -13.09 -20.12
C LEU A 158 -25.35 -12.22 -21.26
N LYS A 159 -26.61 -12.47 -21.68
CA LYS A 159 -27.28 -11.70 -22.74
C LYS A 159 -27.50 -10.24 -22.35
N VAL A 160 -27.95 -9.98 -21.12
CA VAL A 160 -28.14 -8.60 -20.62
C VAL A 160 -26.81 -7.85 -20.53
N GLU A 161 -25.78 -8.48 -19.97
CA GLU A 161 -24.45 -7.89 -19.84
C GLU A 161 -23.84 -7.55 -21.22
N ASN A 162 -23.99 -8.45 -22.19
CA ASN A 162 -23.52 -8.23 -23.58
C ASN A 162 -24.29 -7.11 -24.30
N ASN A 163 -25.61 -7.06 -24.15
CA ASN A 163 -26.44 -6.00 -24.76
C ASN A 163 -26.10 -4.62 -24.20
N ASN A 164 -25.87 -4.55 -22.88
CA ASN A 164 -25.53 -3.31 -22.19
C ASN A 164 -24.07 -2.91 -22.35
N LYS A 165 -23.23 -3.73 -23.01
CA LYS A 165 -21.79 -3.53 -23.17
C LYS A 165 -21.10 -3.18 -21.85
N THR A 166 -21.47 -3.88 -20.78
CA THR A 166 -20.93 -3.63 -19.45
C THR A 166 -19.43 -3.93 -19.40
N HIS A 167 -18.76 -3.45 -18.35
CA HIS A 167 -17.35 -3.76 -18.11
C HIS A 167 -17.07 -5.27 -18.05
N LEU A 168 -18.03 -6.08 -17.58
CA LEU A 168 -17.93 -7.54 -17.58
C LEU A 168 -17.88 -8.11 -19.00
N SER A 169 -18.76 -7.65 -19.91
CA SER A 169 -18.77 -8.12 -21.30
C SER A 169 -17.52 -7.72 -22.10
N LEU A 170 -16.95 -6.55 -21.79
CA LEU A 170 -15.80 -6.00 -22.51
C LEU A 170 -14.45 -6.45 -21.94
N ILE A 171 -14.43 -7.16 -20.81
CA ILE A 171 -13.20 -7.46 -20.06
C ILE A 171 -12.17 -8.21 -20.91
N LYS A 172 -12.59 -9.19 -21.72
CA LYS A 172 -11.70 -9.96 -22.59
C LYS A 172 -11.04 -9.04 -23.64
N ASN A 173 -11.82 -8.19 -24.30
CA ASN A 173 -11.31 -7.24 -25.28
C ASN A 173 -10.39 -6.19 -24.65
N PHE A 174 -10.76 -5.67 -23.47
CA PHE A 174 -9.93 -4.74 -22.72
C PHE A 174 -8.56 -5.34 -22.38
N LEU A 175 -8.52 -6.59 -21.92
CA LEU A 175 -7.26 -7.29 -21.61
C LEU A 175 -6.43 -7.57 -22.87
N LYS A 176 -7.08 -7.95 -23.99
CA LYS A 176 -6.39 -8.11 -25.29
C LYS A 176 -5.71 -6.82 -25.73
N ILE A 177 -6.43 -5.70 -25.71
CA ILE A 177 -5.89 -4.41 -26.14
C ILE A 177 -4.80 -3.93 -25.18
N LYS A 178 -5.02 -4.04 -23.86
CA LYS A 178 -4.06 -3.53 -22.85
C LYS A 178 -2.74 -4.28 -22.88
N TYR A 179 -2.76 -5.59 -23.12
CA TYR A 179 -1.56 -6.44 -23.05
C TYR A 179 -1.10 -6.98 -24.42
N GLY A 180 -1.76 -6.61 -25.52
CA GLY A 180 -1.39 -7.05 -26.86
C GLY A 180 -1.56 -8.55 -27.09
N LEU A 181 -2.64 -9.15 -26.57
CA LEU A 181 -2.89 -10.60 -26.68
C LEU A 181 -3.66 -10.92 -27.97
N GLU A 182 -3.06 -11.71 -28.87
CA GLU A 182 -3.69 -12.17 -30.11
C GLU A 182 -4.64 -13.36 -29.89
N GLU A 183 -4.27 -14.27 -28.98
CA GLU A 183 -5.02 -15.49 -28.68
C GLU A 183 -6.15 -15.30 -27.64
N GLU A 184 -6.86 -16.39 -27.31
CA GLU A 184 -7.91 -16.41 -26.30
C GLU A 184 -7.39 -16.02 -24.91
N VAL A 185 -8.08 -15.10 -24.24
CA VAL A 185 -7.67 -14.56 -22.93
C VAL A 185 -8.03 -15.58 -21.85
N THR A 186 -7.02 -16.33 -21.41
CA THR A 186 -7.12 -17.15 -20.21
C THR A 186 -6.57 -16.40 -19.01
N LYS A 187 -7.02 -16.77 -17.80
CA LYS A 187 -6.50 -16.21 -16.54
C LYS A 187 -4.97 -16.27 -16.47
N LYS A 188 -4.37 -17.42 -16.80
CA LYS A 188 -2.92 -17.63 -16.71
C LYS A 188 -2.16 -16.73 -17.69
N LYS A 189 -2.58 -16.67 -18.96
CA LYS A 189 -1.96 -15.80 -19.97
C LYS A 189 -2.10 -14.32 -19.60
N SER A 190 -3.25 -13.92 -19.06
CA SER A 190 -3.46 -12.54 -18.59
C SER A 190 -2.54 -12.19 -17.41
N GLU A 191 -2.33 -13.11 -16.46
CA GLU A 191 -1.41 -12.93 -15.34
C GLU A 191 0.04 -12.79 -15.82
N GLU A 192 0.48 -13.66 -16.73
CA GLU A 192 1.83 -13.63 -17.31
C GLU A 192 2.09 -12.35 -18.10
N ALA A 193 1.18 -11.95 -18.98
CA ALA A 193 1.33 -10.74 -19.79
C ALA A 193 1.30 -9.46 -18.96
N GLN A 194 0.47 -9.42 -17.90
CA GLN A 194 0.47 -8.31 -16.96
C GLN A 194 1.78 -8.23 -16.18
N LEU A 195 2.30 -9.36 -15.72
CA LEU A 195 3.57 -9.42 -14.99
C LEU A 195 4.73 -8.96 -15.89
N ALA A 196 4.76 -9.40 -17.15
CA ALA A 196 5.73 -8.96 -18.14
C ALA A 196 5.64 -7.45 -18.40
N ASN A 197 4.43 -6.91 -18.59
CA ASN A 197 4.23 -5.48 -18.79
C ASN A 197 4.69 -4.66 -17.58
N LEU A 198 4.34 -5.11 -16.36
CA LEU A 198 4.79 -4.49 -15.12
C LEU A 198 6.33 -4.46 -15.02
N TYR A 199 6.98 -5.59 -15.30
CA TYR A 199 8.44 -5.65 -15.28
C TYR A 199 9.08 -4.75 -16.34
N ASN A 200 8.48 -4.63 -17.54
CA ASN A 200 8.93 -3.72 -18.58
C ASN A 200 8.77 -2.25 -18.17
N GLU A 201 7.63 -1.88 -17.58
CA GLU A 201 7.43 -0.53 -17.03
C GLU A 201 8.47 -0.22 -15.96
N ILE A 202 8.70 -1.14 -15.02
CA ILE A 202 9.70 -0.95 -13.97
C ILE A 202 11.10 -0.85 -14.59
N LYS A 203 11.45 -1.69 -15.57
CA LYS A 203 12.75 -1.65 -16.27
C LYS A 203 12.99 -0.30 -16.93
N ASN A 204 11.97 0.30 -17.53
CA ASN A 204 12.06 1.58 -18.23
C ASN A 204 12.08 2.79 -17.28
N ARG A 205 11.78 2.61 -15.97
CA ARG A 205 11.96 3.68 -15.00
C ARG A 205 13.45 3.99 -14.85
N LYS A 206 13.80 5.27 -15.00
CA LYS A 206 15.18 5.80 -14.98
C LYS A 206 16.06 5.21 -13.87
N LEU A 207 15.53 5.02 -12.67
CA LEU A 207 16.28 4.54 -11.51
C LEU A 207 16.38 3.02 -11.43
N HIS A 208 15.30 2.32 -11.76
CA HIS A 208 15.25 0.86 -11.72
C HIS A 208 16.05 0.26 -12.88
N SER A 209 16.13 0.96 -14.02
CA SER A 209 16.97 0.58 -15.16
C SER A 209 18.41 0.27 -14.73
N LYS A 210 19.00 1.03 -13.77
CA LYS A 210 20.34 0.77 -13.24
C LYS A 210 20.47 -0.60 -12.59
N LEU A 211 19.46 -1.04 -11.83
CA LEU A 211 19.44 -2.36 -11.22
C LEU A 211 19.28 -3.45 -12.29
N TYR A 212 18.45 -3.23 -13.31
CA TYR A 212 18.32 -4.16 -14.43
C TYR A 212 19.60 -4.25 -15.28
N SER A 213 20.29 -3.14 -15.51
CA SER A 213 21.58 -3.11 -16.19
C SER A 213 22.68 -3.79 -15.37
N ALA A 214 22.70 -3.56 -14.06
CA ALA A 214 23.66 -4.17 -13.15
C ALA A 214 23.37 -5.65 -12.88
N ARG A 215 22.13 -6.13 -13.08
CA ARG A 215 21.75 -7.54 -12.92
C ARG A 215 22.55 -8.47 -13.84
N ASN A 216 22.96 -7.97 -15.00
CA ASN A 216 23.75 -8.73 -15.96
C ASN A 216 25.25 -8.77 -15.60
N ASN A 217 25.68 -8.08 -14.55
CA ASN A 217 27.05 -8.10 -14.07
C ASN A 217 27.23 -9.19 -13.01
N GLU A 218 28.11 -10.15 -13.27
CA GLU A 218 28.40 -11.30 -12.39
C GLU A 218 28.87 -10.89 -10.99
N LEU A 219 29.50 -9.71 -10.85
CA LEU A 219 29.99 -9.19 -9.57
C LEU A 219 28.89 -8.55 -8.71
N VAL A 220 27.69 -8.35 -9.25
CA VAL A 220 26.59 -7.66 -8.56
C VAL A 220 25.54 -8.66 -8.08
N SER A 221 25.58 -8.98 -6.79
CA SER A 221 24.52 -9.78 -6.16
C SER A 221 23.33 -8.90 -5.76
N VAL A 222 22.22 -9.00 -6.50
CA VAL A 222 20.94 -8.36 -6.16
C VAL A 222 20.39 -8.90 -4.83
N ASN A 223 20.62 -10.19 -4.57
CA ASN A 223 20.14 -10.84 -3.36
C ASN A 223 20.86 -10.31 -2.12
N ASP A 224 22.19 -10.16 -2.18
CA ASP A 224 22.97 -9.64 -1.05
C ASP A 224 22.74 -8.14 -0.84
N SER A 225 22.60 -7.39 -1.94
CA SER A 225 22.28 -5.94 -1.91
C SER A 225 20.97 -5.63 -1.15
N SER A 226 20.02 -6.56 -1.15
CA SER A 226 18.72 -6.43 -0.46
C SER A 226 18.62 -7.20 0.86
N ARG A 227 19.69 -7.90 1.27
CA ARG A 227 19.68 -8.79 2.45
C ARG A 227 19.34 -8.06 3.74
N TRP A 228 19.84 -6.84 3.91
CA TRP A 228 19.59 -6.02 5.11
C TRP A 228 18.12 -5.58 5.21
N LEU A 229 17.48 -5.25 4.08
CA LEU A 229 16.04 -4.97 3.98
C LEU A 229 15.20 -6.23 4.25
N LYS A 230 15.58 -7.39 3.70
CA LYS A 230 14.85 -8.66 3.89
C LYS A 230 14.89 -9.16 5.34
N LYS A 231 16.06 -9.07 5.99
CA LYS A 231 16.22 -9.55 7.37
C LYS A 231 15.65 -8.57 8.39
N GLY A 232 15.65 -7.26 8.10
CA GLY A 232 15.10 -6.23 8.98
C GLY A 232 15.78 -6.21 10.36
N SER A 233 17.04 -6.63 10.43
CA SER A 233 17.83 -6.74 11.67
C SER A 233 18.31 -5.39 12.19
N VAL A 234 18.15 -4.34 11.38
CA VAL A 234 18.59 -2.98 11.67
C VAL A 234 17.53 -2.28 12.52
N ARG A 235 17.95 -1.30 13.33
CA ARG A 235 16.99 -0.48 14.09
C ARG A 235 16.19 0.40 13.12
N PRO A 236 14.90 0.68 13.39
CA PRO A 236 14.07 1.47 12.50
C PRO A 236 14.64 2.84 12.12
N LEU A 237 15.34 3.49 13.05
CA LEU A 237 16.00 4.77 12.78
C LEU A 237 17.16 4.61 11.78
N ASP A 238 18.04 3.65 12.01
CA ASP A 238 19.21 3.43 11.15
C ASP A 238 18.76 2.99 9.75
N GLU A 239 17.75 2.13 9.66
CA GLU A 239 17.16 1.72 8.39
C GLU A 239 16.54 2.90 7.65
N ALA A 240 15.82 3.78 8.35
CA ALA A 240 15.30 5.00 7.76
C ALA A 240 16.42 5.93 7.27
N VAL A 241 17.52 6.06 8.03
CA VAL A 241 18.70 6.85 7.64
C VAL A 241 19.42 6.23 6.44
N PHE A 242 19.67 4.93 6.42
CA PHE A 242 20.28 4.23 5.29
C PHE A 242 19.42 4.37 4.03
N CYS A 243 18.11 4.20 4.17
CA CYS A 243 17.15 4.48 3.12
C CYS A 243 17.25 5.92 2.63
N TYR A 244 17.33 6.90 3.54
CA TYR A 244 17.49 8.31 3.18
C TYR A 244 18.81 8.61 2.48
N ILE A 245 19.92 8.01 2.92
CA ILE A 245 21.24 8.18 2.30
C ILE A 245 21.26 7.53 0.92
N GLN A 246 20.70 6.32 0.78
CA GLN A 246 20.54 5.65 -0.51
C GLN A 246 19.70 6.53 -1.44
N ASP A 247 18.58 7.04 -0.95
CA ASP A 247 17.72 7.91 -1.73
C ASP A 247 18.42 9.22 -2.08
N ARG A 248 19.15 9.83 -1.16
CA ARG A 248 20.01 10.98 -1.45
C ARG A 248 21.00 10.66 -2.56
N ASN A 249 21.67 9.52 -2.49
CA ASN A 249 22.72 9.17 -3.45
C ASN A 249 22.13 8.80 -4.84
N VAL A 250 20.89 8.30 -4.87
CA VAL A 250 20.18 7.87 -6.09
C VAL A 250 19.36 9.00 -6.72
N PHE A 251 18.63 9.77 -5.90
CA PHE A 251 17.69 10.83 -6.30
C PHE A 251 18.30 12.24 -6.28
N TRP A 252 19.20 12.56 -5.33
CA TRP A 252 19.92 13.84 -5.35
C TRP A 252 21.24 13.71 -6.11
N GLY A 253 21.13 13.56 -7.44
CA GLY A 253 22.13 14.19 -8.29
C GLY A 253 22.03 15.69 -8.03
N ALA A 254 23.06 16.30 -7.44
CA ALA A 254 23.06 17.75 -7.29
C ALA A 254 22.82 18.35 -8.68
N GLU A 255 21.86 19.27 -8.78
CA GLU A 255 21.67 20.08 -9.99
C GLU A 255 22.99 20.81 -10.25
N GLY A 256 23.81 20.27 -11.15
CA GLY A 256 25.15 20.75 -11.38
C GLY A 256 26.06 19.70 -12.01
N MET A 257 26.92 20.18 -12.91
CA MET A 257 28.01 19.38 -13.43
C MET A 257 29.08 19.20 -12.33
N CYS A 258 29.83 18.11 -12.41
CA CYS A 258 30.94 17.85 -11.51
C CYS A 258 31.93 19.00 -11.56
N GLN A 259 32.22 19.63 -10.42
CA GLN A 259 33.13 20.79 -10.38
C GLN A 259 34.57 20.44 -10.76
N HIS A 260 34.96 19.17 -10.67
CA HIS A 260 36.31 18.72 -11.01
C HIS A 260 36.44 18.47 -12.52
N CYS A 261 35.65 17.56 -13.09
CA CYS A 261 35.79 17.18 -14.50
C CYS A 261 34.87 17.95 -15.45
N ASN A 262 33.78 18.54 -14.97
CA ASN A 262 32.75 19.24 -15.75
C ASN A 262 32.13 18.42 -16.91
N GLN A 263 32.38 17.12 -16.99
CA GLN A 263 31.93 16.22 -18.07
C GLN A 263 30.70 15.39 -17.71
N SER A 264 30.41 15.24 -16.42
CA SER A 264 29.25 14.47 -15.96
C SER A 264 28.57 15.14 -14.78
N ARG A 265 27.33 14.72 -14.48
CA ARG A 265 26.57 15.25 -13.35
C ARG A 265 27.26 14.92 -12.02
N LYS A 266 27.21 15.87 -11.09
CA LYS A 266 27.73 15.73 -9.73
C LYS A 266 26.88 14.73 -8.93
N THR A 267 27.16 13.45 -9.12
CA THR A 267 26.57 12.33 -8.37
C THR A 267 27.60 11.73 -7.43
N VAL A 268 27.16 11.14 -6.32
CA VAL A 268 28.08 10.47 -5.37
C VAL A 268 28.85 9.35 -6.05
N ASP A 269 28.18 8.57 -6.91
CA ASP A 269 28.82 7.53 -7.72
C ASP A 269 29.91 8.12 -8.62
N HIS A 270 29.61 9.20 -9.37
CA HIS A 270 30.63 9.84 -10.19
C HIS A 270 31.80 10.38 -9.37
N LEU A 271 31.55 11.09 -8.27
CA LEU A 271 32.62 11.65 -7.43
C LEU A 271 33.50 10.57 -6.78
N ALA A 272 32.91 9.43 -6.41
CA ALA A 272 33.63 8.35 -5.72
C ALA A 272 34.34 7.39 -6.68
N THR A 273 33.77 7.12 -7.85
CA THR A 273 34.21 5.99 -8.70
C THR A 273 34.45 6.33 -10.17
N ARG A 274 34.08 7.53 -10.66
CA ARG A 274 34.16 7.84 -12.11
C ARG A 274 34.75 9.21 -12.46
N CYS A 275 35.07 10.04 -11.48
CA CYS A 275 35.67 11.34 -11.73
C CYS A 275 37.18 11.17 -11.75
N GLU A 276 37.76 11.09 -12.95
CA GLU A 276 39.20 10.83 -13.16
C GLU A 276 40.08 11.80 -12.35
N LYS A 277 39.72 13.08 -12.32
CA LYS A 277 40.44 14.11 -11.56
C LYS A 277 40.38 13.93 -10.04
N MET A 278 39.30 13.35 -9.50
CA MET A 278 39.19 13.01 -8.07
C MET A 278 39.87 11.69 -7.76
N LEU A 279 39.65 10.67 -8.58
CA LEU A 279 40.23 9.34 -8.42
C LEU A 279 41.76 9.42 -8.38
N GLY A 280 42.39 10.11 -9.33
CA GLY A 280 43.84 10.22 -9.37
C GLY A 280 44.46 10.87 -8.14
N HIS A 281 43.81 11.89 -7.56
CA HIS A 281 44.36 12.60 -6.40
C HIS A 281 43.96 11.99 -5.06
N ASP A 282 42.67 11.75 -4.81
CA ASP A 282 42.20 11.31 -3.49
C ASP A 282 42.42 9.82 -3.23
N TYR A 283 42.45 8.97 -4.28
CA TYR A 283 42.83 7.56 -4.12
C TYR A 283 44.32 7.44 -3.82
N THR A 284 45.17 8.07 -4.62
CA THR A 284 46.63 8.05 -4.44
C THR A 284 47.04 8.66 -3.09
N ARG A 285 46.39 9.75 -2.65
CA ARG A 285 46.65 10.33 -1.32
C ARG A 285 46.30 9.36 -0.19
N ARG A 286 45.11 8.76 -0.22
CA ARG A 286 44.68 7.78 0.81
C ARG A 286 45.55 6.53 0.79
N HIS A 287 45.91 6.04 -0.38
CA HIS A 287 46.82 4.91 -0.54
C HIS A 287 48.19 5.24 0.06
N ASN A 288 48.74 6.41 -0.24
CA ASN A 288 50.02 6.87 0.33
C ASN A 288 49.96 7.10 1.85
N GLU A 289 48.84 7.56 2.40
CA GLU A 289 48.62 7.64 3.85
C GLU A 289 48.59 6.26 4.50
N VAL A 290 47.88 5.29 3.90
CA VAL A 290 47.84 3.91 4.39
C VAL A 290 49.23 3.27 4.35
N VAL A 291 49.96 3.43 3.23
CA VAL A 291 51.34 2.94 3.10
C VAL A 291 52.26 3.60 4.13
N ARG A 292 52.14 4.91 4.38
CA ARG A 292 52.89 5.60 5.43
C ARG A 292 52.61 5.03 6.83
N CYS A 293 51.37 4.68 7.14
CA CYS A 293 51.01 4.09 8.43
C CYS A 293 51.48 2.63 8.58
N ILE A 294 51.64 1.89 7.48
CA ILE A 294 52.11 0.49 7.49
C ILE A 294 53.63 0.40 7.46
N HIS A 295 54.32 1.43 6.96
CA HIS A 295 55.79 1.50 6.90
C HIS A 295 56.39 2.32 8.05
N LEU A 296 55.62 2.55 9.11
CA LEU A 296 56.11 2.86 10.47
C LEU A 296 56.33 1.55 11.23
#